data_AF-A0A377TU84-F1
#
_entry.id   AF-A0A377TU84-F1
#
_cell.length_a   1.000
_cell.length_b   1.000
_cell.length_c   1.000
_cell.angle_alpha   90.00
_cell.angle_beta   90.00
_cell.angle_gamma   90.00
#
_symmetry.space_group_name_H-M   'P 1'
#
loop_
_entity.id
_entity.type
_entity.pdbx_description
1 polymer ?
#
loop_
_entity_poly.entity_id
_entity_poly.type
_entity_poly.pdbx_seq_one_letter_code
_entity_poly.pdbx_strand_id
1 'polypeptide(L)'
;MSVDGKPDTIVGFKIGNALVDELDVLKADKARQAWRKIIARMRYKVDGLRNGIDVTTTPEGFKFVYNQFVKAVRGKPELRSMYGLVQASTFDNERTCRMTIFLRFWRVTRRN
;
A
#
# COMPACT_ATOMS: atom_id res chain seq x y z
N MET A 1 -12.66 7.70 -3.48
CA MET A 1 -13.54 6.83 -2.68
C MET A 1 -12.80 6.52 -1.40
N SER A 2 -13.35 6.94 -0.25
CA SER A 2 -12.80 6.61 1.07
C SER A 2 -13.45 5.33 1.56
N VAL A 3 -12.67 4.43 2.16
CA VAL A 3 -13.14 3.13 2.66
C VAL A 3 -12.76 3.00 4.13
N ASP A 4 -13.71 3.30 5.00
CA ASP A 4 -13.50 3.39 6.45
C ASP A 4 -13.56 2.01 7.13
N GLY A 5 -12.52 1.20 6.94
CA GLY A 5 -12.35 -0.06 7.69
C GLY A 5 -13.36 -1.17 7.37
N LYS A 6 -14.23 -0.98 6.38
CA LYS A 6 -15.22 -1.96 5.89
C LYS A 6 -14.74 -2.54 4.55
N PRO A 7 -13.96 -3.63 4.54
CA PRO A 7 -13.44 -4.19 3.29
C PRO A 7 -14.54 -4.73 2.38
N ASP A 8 -15.73 -5.03 2.89
CA ASP A 8 -16.85 -5.58 2.13
C ASP A 8 -17.53 -4.58 1.19
N THR A 9 -17.29 -3.27 1.39
CA THR A 9 -17.80 -2.23 0.47
C THR A 9 -16.90 -2.03 -0.75
N ILE A 10 -15.73 -2.68 -0.82
CA ILE A 10 -14.80 -2.58 -1.95
C ILE A 10 -15.25 -3.50 -3.10
N VAL A 11 -16.34 -3.15 -3.77
CA VAL A 11 -16.95 -3.95 -4.85
C VAL A 11 -17.31 -3.07 -6.05
N GLY A 12 -17.07 -3.57 -7.27
CA GLY A 12 -17.68 -3.02 -8.48
C GLY A 12 -16.96 -1.84 -9.18
N PHE A 13 -15.73 -1.48 -8.79
CA PHE A 13 -15.01 -0.35 -9.41
C PHE A 13 -13.58 -0.69 -9.85
N LYS A 14 -13.05 0.11 -10.78
CA LYS A 14 -11.66 0.03 -11.27
C LYS A 14 -10.88 1.25 -10.78
N ILE A 15 -9.64 1.04 -10.36
CA ILE A 15 -8.74 2.10 -9.90
C ILE A 15 -7.43 2.07 -10.69
N GLY A 16 -6.95 3.27 -11.03
CA GLY A 16 -5.60 3.50 -11.56
C GLY A 16 -4.60 3.79 -10.45
N ASN A 17 -5.00 4.62 -9.48
CA ASN A 17 -4.19 4.99 -8.32
C ASN A 17 -5.01 4.85 -7.03
N ALA A 18 -4.35 4.46 -5.95
CA ALA A 18 -4.95 4.45 -4.62
C ALA A 18 -3.94 4.93 -3.57
N LEU A 19 -4.43 5.66 -2.57
CA LEU A 19 -3.72 5.97 -1.34
C LEU A 19 -4.37 5.17 -0.22
N VAL A 20 -3.56 4.44 0.55
CA VAL A 20 -4.00 3.64 1.70
C VAL A 20 -3.32 4.19 2.94
N ASP A 21 -4.11 4.81 3.81
CA ASP A 21 -3.59 5.39 5.04
C ASP A 21 -3.86 4.50 6.26
N GLU A 22 -2.96 4.57 7.24
CA GLU A 22 -3.06 3.93 8.55
C GLU A 22 -3.44 2.44 8.52
N LEU A 23 -2.94 1.68 7.54
CA LEU A 23 -3.32 0.28 7.37
C LEU A 23 -2.99 -0.60 8.59
N ASP A 24 -1.99 -0.22 9.38
CA ASP A 24 -1.59 -0.90 10.61
C ASP A 24 -2.51 -0.62 11.83
N VAL A 25 -3.50 0.27 11.70
CA VAL A 25 -4.58 0.43 12.70
C VAL A 25 -5.54 -0.76 12.65
N LEU A 26 -5.68 -1.40 11.49
CA LEU A 26 -6.51 -2.59 11.34
C LEU A 26 -5.81 -3.84 11.89
N LYS A 27 -6.60 -4.79 12.41
CA LYS A 27 -6.12 -6.15 12.70
C LYS A 27 -5.54 -6.78 11.42
N ALA A 28 -4.45 -7.54 11.56
CA ALA A 28 -3.69 -8.07 10.42
C ALA A 28 -4.54 -8.81 9.38
N ASP A 29 -5.55 -9.57 9.79
CA ASP A 29 -6.44 -10.28 8.87
C ASP A 29 -7.34 -9.33 8.07
N LYS A 30 -7.89 -8.29 8.72
CA LYS A 30 -8.67 -7.26 8.04
C LYS A 30 -7.82 -6.45 7.08
N ALA A 31 -6.61 -6.07 7.49
CA ALA A 31 -5.62 -5.39 6.64
C ALA A 31 -5.30 -6.24 5.40
N ARG A 32 -5.06 -7.54 5.57
CA ARG A 32 -4.79 -8.47 4.47
C ARG A 32 -5.98 -8.59 3.51
N GLN A 33 -7.21 -8.67 4.03
CA GLN A 33 -8.41 -8.73 3.21
C GLN A 33 -8.62 -7.44 2.41
N ALA A 34 -8.48 -6.28 3.05
CA ALA A 34 -8.56 -4.97 2.41
C ALA A 34 -7.50 -4.85 1.30
N TRP A 35 -6.24 -5.18 1.60
CA TRP A 35 -5.13 -5.15 0.66
C TRP A 35 -5.37 -6.03 -0.58
N ARG A 36 -5.82 -7.28 -0.39
CA ARG A 36 -6.16 -8.19 -1.50
C ARG A 36 -7.29 -7.64 -2.36
N LYS A 37 -8.31 -7.05 -1.75
CA LYS A 37 -9.40 -6.40 -2.47
C LYS A 37 -8.85 -5.22 -3.28
N ILE A 38 -8.10 -4.30 -2.68
CA ILE A 38 -7.53 -3.13 -3.37
C ILE A 38 -6.69 -3.53 -4.59
N ILE A 39 -5.72 -4.44 -4.43
CA ILE A 39 -4.88 -4.93 -5.56
C ILE A 39 -5.75 -5.54 -6.66
N ALA A 40 -6.79 -6.29 -6.31
CA ALA A 40 -7.66 -6.91 -7.29
C ALA A 40 -8.42 -5.89 -8.15
N ARG A 41 -8.60 -4.63 -7.70
CA ARG A 41 -9.27 -3.55 -8.44
C ARG A 41 -8.29 -2.66 -9.23
N MET A 42 -6.98 -2.85 -9.07
CA MET A 42 -5.93 -2.27 -9.92
C MET A 42 -5.94 -2.94 -11.31
N ARG A 43 -6.99 -2.67 -12.08
CA ARG A 43 -7.23 -3.21 -13.43
C ARG A 43 -7.58 -2.13 -14.43
N TYR A 44 -7.39 -0.85 -14.07
CA TYR A 44 -7.61 0.24 -15.00
C TYR A 44 -6.53 0.17 -16.09
N LYS A 45 -6.94 0.15 -17.35
CA LYS A 45 -6.05 0.02 -18.51
C LYS A 45 -6.26 1.27 -19.37
N VAL A 46 -5.28 2.16 -19.33
CA VAL A 46 -5.18 3.34 -20.19
C VAL A 46 -3.73 3.39 -20.65
N ASP A 47 -3.51 3.68 -21.93
CA ASP A 47 -2.17 3.77 -22.50
C ASP A 47 -1.35 4.84 -21.78
N GLY A 48 -0.18 4.44 -21.28
CA GLY A 48 0.71 5.31 -20.50
C GLY A 48 0.41 5.39 -19.01
N LEU A 49 -0.72 4.86 -18.51
CA LEU A 49 -1.03 4.91 -17.09
C LEU A 49 -0.36 3.75 -16.33
N ARG A 50 0.52 4.10 -15.39
CA ARG A 50 1.13 3.15 -14.47
C ARG A 50 0.29 3.03 -13.20
N ASN A 51 -0.28 1.86 -12.99
CA ASN A 51 -1.12 1.58 -11.84
C ASN A 51 -0.29 1.52 -10.55
N GLY A 52 -0.58 2.41 -9.59
CA GLY A 52 0.18 2.58 -8.36
C GLY A 52 -0.68 2.62 -7.10
N ILE A 53 -0.22 1.99 -6.03
CA ILE A 53 -0.81 2.13 -4.70
C ILE A 53 0.25 2.76 -3.79
N ASP A 54 -0.07 3.89 -3.20
CA ASP A 54 0.76 4.52 -2.17
C ASP A 54 0.17 4.15 -0.81
N VAL A 55 1.00 3.67 0.11
CA VAL A 55 0.60 3.30 1.48
C VAL A 55 1.35 4.18 2.44
N THR A 56 0.62 4.87 3.31
CA THR A 56 1.15 5.67 4.41
C THR A 56 0.80 4.99 5.72
N THR A 57 1.81 4.69 6.52
CA THR A 57 1.57 4.08 7.84
C THR A 57 2.59 4.57 8.84
N THR A 58 2.18 4.57 10.11
CA THR A 58 3.11 4.56 11.22
C THR A 58 3.49 3.13 11.55
N PRO A 59 4.79 2.77 11.58
CA PRO A 59 5.23 1.45 11.99
C PRO A 59 5.05 1.29 13.51
N GLU A 60 3.81 1.20 13.98
CA GLU A 60 3.46 0.83 15.36
C GLU A 60 3.54 -0.70 15.52
N GLY A 61 4.73 -1.25 15.25
CA GLY A 61 5.09 -2.65 15.45
C GLY A 61 5.32 -3.48 14.17
N PHE A 62 5.64 -4.77 14.36
CA PHE A 62 5.87 -5.78 13.30
C PHE A 62 4.56 -6.26 12.63
N LYS A 63 3.66 -5.33 12.34
CA LYS A 63 2.32 -5.58 11.81
C LYS A 63 2.36 -5.90 10.31
N PHE A 64 1.19 -5.88 9.66
CA PHE A 64 1.01 -6.34 8.28
C PHE A 64 1.93 -5.60 7.31
N VAL A 65 2.06 -4.27 7.44
CA VAL A 65 2.87 -3.47 6.50
C VAL A 65 4.35 -3.85 6.60
N TYR A 66 4.88 -4.00 7.81
CA TYR A 66 6.26 -4.45 8.00
C TYR A 66 6.51 -5.83 7.37
N ASN A 67 5.62 -6.79 7.61
CA ASN A 67 5.77 -8.15 7.06
C ASN A 67 5.68 -8.15 5.53
N GLN A 68 4.76 -7.38 4.96
CA GLN A 68 4.48 -7.37 3.52
C GLN A 68 5.53 -6.59 2.73
N PHE A 69 6.05 -5.48 3.26
CA PHE A 69 6.91 -4.59 2.48
C PHE A 69 8.37 -4.60 2.91
N VAL A 70 8.68 -5.04 4.14
CA VAL A 70 10.08 -5.18 4.60
C VAL A 70 10.51 -6.63 4.52
N LYS A 71 9.83 -7.55 5.22
CA LYS A 71 10.23 -8.98 5.22
C LYS A 71 10.08 -9.63 3.84
N ALA A 72 8.94 -9.46 3.17
CA ALA A 72 8.71 -10.12 1.90
C ALA A 72 9.63 -9.59 0.77
N VAL A 73 9.91 -8.29 0.76
CA VAL A 73 10.85 -7.69 -0.21
C VAL A 73 12.29 -8.12 0.07
N ARG A 74 12.68 -8.25 1.35
CA ARG A 74 13.98 -8.82 1.73
C ARG A 74 14.13 -10.29 1.31
N GLY A 75 13.07 -11.09 1.45
CA GLY A 75 13.09 -12.50 1.06
C GLY A 75 13.04 -12.72 -0.46
N LYS A 76 12.58 -11.74 -1.24
CA LYS A 76 12.45 -11.82 -2.70
C LYS A 76 12.90 -10.51 -3.35
N PRO A 77 14.19 -10.37 -3.69
CA PRO A 77 14.74 -9.12 -4.21
C PRO A 77 14.13 -8.70 -5.56
N GLU A 78 13.59 -9.65 -6.34
CA GLU A 78 12.81 -9.40 -7.56
C GLU A 78 11.61 -8.45 -7.35
N LEU A 79 11.01 -8.49 -6.15
CA LEU A 79 9.87 -7.65 -5.79
C LEU A 79 10.29 -6.18 -5.56
N ARG A 80 11.57 -5.90 -5.31
CA ARG A 80 12.09 -4.54 -5.07
C ARG A 80 11.86 -3.60 -6.26
N SER A 81 11.73 -4.14 -7.47
CA SER A 81 11.36 -3.37 -8.67
C SER A 81 9.92 -2.84 -8.63
N MET A 82 9.04 -3.54 -7.90
CA MET A 82 7.62 -3.23 -7.78
C MET A 82 7.29 -2.46 -6.49
N TYR A 83 8.11 -2.62 -5.44
CA TYR A 83 7.93 -1.99 -4.14
C TYR A 83 9.01 -0.94 -3.88
N GLY A 84 8.62 0.33 -3.74
CA GLY A 84 9.47 1.40 -3.23
C GLY A 84 9.17 1.69 -1.76
N LEU A 85 10.20 1.68 -0.91
CA LEU A 85 10.11 2.06 0.50
C LEU A 85 10.83 3.38 0.69
N VAL A 86 10.11 4.39 1.15
CA VAL A 86 10.65 5.67 1.61
C VAL A 86 10.30 5.80 3.09
N GLN A 87 11.31 5.90 3.93
CA GLN A 87 11.16 6.08 5.36
C GLN A 87 11.56 7.52 5.70
N ALA A 88 10.62 8.31 6.20
CA ALA A 88 10.91 9.62 6.78
C ALA A 88 11.10 9.46 8.30
N SER A 89 12.15 10.09 8.84
CA SER A 89 12.41 10.09 10.27
C SER A 89 11.50 11.10 10.98
N THR A 90 11.14 10.83 12.24
CA THR A 90 10.24 11.68 13.04
C THR A 90 10.80 13.10 13.28
N PHE A 91 12.09 13.33 13.00
CA PHE A 91 12.75 14.61 13.25
C PHE A 91 12.52 15.66 12.15
N ASP A 92 12.04 15.24 10.96
CA ASP A 92 11.93 16.11 9.77
C ASP A 92 10.57 16.81 9.61
N ASN A 93 9.57 16.52 10.46
CA ASN A 93 8.22 17.08 10.32
C ASN A 93 7.71 17.64 11.66
N GLU A 94 7.90 18.93 11.88
CA GLU A 94 7.54 19.65 13.12
C GLU A 94 6.04 19.64 13.46
N ARG A 95 5.18 19.18 12.53
CA ARG A 95 3.71 19.33 12.64
C ARG A 95 2.95 18.11 13.15
N THR A 96 3.52 16.91 13.03
CA THR A 96 2.90 15.68 13.53
C THR A 96 3.99 14.66 13.86
N CYS A 97 4.23 14.39 15.14
CA CYS A 97 5.15 13.35 15.64
C CYS A 97 4.69 11.93 15.24
N ARG A 98 4.74 11.57 13.95
CA ARG A 98 4.41 10.23 13.43
C ARG A 98 5.37 9.85 12.32
N MET A 99 6.21 8.84 12.59
CA MET A 99 7.13 8.25 11.62
C MET A 99 6.31 7.70 10.45
N THR A 100 6.34 8.38 9.29
CA THR A 100 5.48 8.00 8.15
C THR A 100 6.31 7.23 7.14
N ILE A 101 5.97 5.96 6.95
CA ILE A 101 6.52 5.14 5.89
C ILE A 101 5.65 5.35 4.65
N PHE A 102 6.27 5.81 3.57
CA PHE A 102 5.66 5.85 2.24
C PHE A 102 6.07 4.61 1.46
N LEU A 103 5.08 3.79 1.14
CA LEU A 103 5.26 2.54 0.43
C LEU A 103 4.53 2.59 -0.89
N ARG A 104 5.30 2.58 -1.97
CA ARG A 104 4.77 2.63 -3.33
C ARG A 104 4.79 1.26 -3.94
N PHE A 105 3.62 0.72 -4.24
CA PHE A 105 3.47 -0.51 -5.00
C PHE A 105 3.04 -0.22 -6.43
N TRP A 106 3.86 -0.63 -7.38
CA TRP A 106 3.55 -0.56 -8.80
C TRP A 106 3.10 -1.89 -9.32
N ARG A 107 1.86 -1.95 -9.81
CA ARG A 107 1.42 -3.11 -10.57
C ARG A 107 1.78 -2.88 -12.04
N VAL A 108 2.79 -3.60 -12.51
CA VAL A 108 3.11 -3.65 -13.94
C VAL A 108 2.02 -4.45 -14.63
N THR A 109 1.03 -3.76 -15.21
CA THR A 109 0.24 -4.34 -16.29
C THR A 109 1.19 -4.53 -17.46
N ARG A 110 1.47 -5.79 -17.84
CA ARG A 110 2.27 -6.09 -19.05
C ARG A 110 1.74 -5.22 -20.19
N ARG A 111 2.64 -4.43 -20.79
CA ARG A 111 2.43 -3.87 -22.13
C ARG A 111 2.13 -5.07 -23.04
N ASN A 112 1.01 -5.01 -23.76
CA ASN A 112 0.91 -5.75 -25.02
C ASN A 112 1.84 -5.09 -26.02
#